data_AF-A0A7J0GZQ1-F1
#
_entry.id   AF-A0A7J0GZQ1-F1
#
_cell.length_a   1.000
_cell.length_b   1.000
_cell.length_c   1.000
_cell.angle_alpha   90.00
_cell.angle_beta   90.00
_cell.angle_gamma   90.00
#
_symmetry.space_group_name_H-M   'P 1'
#
loop_
_entity.id
_entity.type
_entity.pdbx_description
1 polymer ?
#
loop_
_entity_poly.entity_id
_entity_poly.type
_entity_poly.pdbx_seq_one_letter_code
_entity_poly.pdbx_strand_id
1 'polypeptide(L)'
;MGTASALAPGLSRKLKKVLDTRTDTPDLVASLSTLSDFYADNNPHARRNLRSIIEKRSLSINHDFLLASDAAQQALDRVEEEVNALAECCDK
;
A
#
# COMPACT_ATOMS: atom_id res chain seq x y z
N MET A 1 27.09 31.12 -29.20
CA MET A 1 27.04 31.20 -27.72
C MET A 1 25.70 31.78 -27.31
N GLY A 2 24.71 30.92 -27.05
CA GLY A 2 23.36 31.36 -26.66
C GLY A 2 23.36 31.80 -25.20
N THR A 3 22.92 33.01 -24.94
CA THR A 3 22.71 33.54 -23.59
C THR A 3 21.62 32.70 -22.90
N ALA A 4 22.02 31.88 -21.93
CA ALA A 4 21.08 31.24 -21.03
C ALA A 4 20.35 32.35 -20.28
N SER A 5 19.10 32.64 -20.69
CA SER A 5 18.21 33.53 -19.97
C SER A 5 18.12 33.01 -18.53
N ALA A 6 18.62 33.80 -17.58
CA ALA A 6 18.63 33.42 -16.18
C ALA A 6 17.18 33.30 -15.70
N LEU A 7 16.69 32.06 -15.66
CA LEU A 7 15.39 31.69 -15.12
C LEU A 7 15.22 32.34 -13.74
N ALA A 8 14.03 32.92 -13.49
CA ALA A 8 13.72 33.57 -12.22
C ALA A 8 14.11 32.63 -11.05
N PRO A 9 14.70 33.14 -9.95
CA PRO A 9 15.33 32.30 -8.90
C PRO A 9 14.42 31.19 -8.33
N GLY A 10 13.10 31.40 -8.31
CA GLY A 10 12.12 30.41 -7.87
C GLY A 10 11.77 29.34 -8.92
N LEU A 11 11.88 29.66 -10.21
CA LEU A 11 11.57 28.75 -11.31
C LEU A 11 12.69 27.74 -11.51
N SER A 12 13.96 28.17 -11.49
CA SER A 12 15.12 27.27 -11.55
C SER A 12 15.09 26.23 -10.44
N ARG A 13 14.71 26.63 -9.22
CA ARG A 13 14.58 25.73 -8.07
C ARG A 13 13.44 24.72 -8.26
N LYS A 14 12.29 25.14 -8.80
CA LYS A 14 11.16 24.25 -9.11
C LYS A 14 11.51 23.25 -10.22
N LEU A 15 12.13 23.73 -11.30
CA LEU A 15 12.61 22.88 -12.40
C LEU A 15 13.63 21.87 -11.91
N LYS A 16 14.65 22.32 -11.18
CA LYS A 16 15.64 21.43 -10.58
C LYS A 16 14.96 20.38 -9.68
N LYS A 17 14.02 20.79 -8.83
CA LYS A 17 13.28 19.84 -7.98
C LYS A 17 12.50 18.80 -8.79
N VAL A 18 11.82 19.20 -9.86
CA VAL A 18 11.08 18.28 -10.74
C VAL A 18 12.04 17.33 -11.46
N LEU A 19 13.14 17.85 -12.03
CA LEU A 19 14.14 17.07 -12.75
C LEU A 19 14.91 16.11 -11.82
N ASP A 20 15.18 16.52 -10.59
CA ASP A 20 15.83 15.69 -9.58
C ASP A 20 14.86 14.65 -8.96
N THR A 21 13.54 14.86 -9.08
CA THR A 21 12.55 13.85 -8.69
C THR A 21 12.53 12.79 -9.77
N ARG A 22 13.28 11.70 -9.57
CA ARG A 22 13.31 10.54 -10.45
C ARG A 22 11.96 9.83 -10.47
N THR A 23 11.02 10.34 -11.27
CA THR A 23 9.67 9.78 -11.44
C THR A 23 9.60 8.58 -12.37
N ASP A 24 10.74 8.19 -12.95
CA ASP A 24 10.90 7.18 -13.99
C ASP A 24 11.36 5.83 -13.46
N THR A 25 11.63 5.71 -12.15
CA THR A 25 11.99 4.42 -11.57
C THR A 25 10.77 3.48 -11.59
N PRO A 26 10.94 2.19 -11.99
CA PRO A 26 9.83 1.23 -12.06
C PRO A 26 9.02 1.14 -10.76
N ASP A 27 9.70 1.14 -9.61
CA ASP A 27 9.05 1.06 -8.29
C ASP A 27 8.16 2.27 -7.99
N LEU A 28 8.60 3.47 -8.35
CA LEU A 28 7.81 4.68 -8.14
C LEU A 28 6.63 4.72 -9.09
N VAL A 29 6.82 4.34 -10.36
CA VAL A 29 5.71 4.23 -11.33
C VAL A 29 4.67 3.22 -10.85
N ALA A 30 5.09 2.05 -10.38
CA ALA A 30 4.19 1.04 -9.82
C ALA A 30 3.44 1.55 -8.58
N SER A 31 4.14 2.26 -7.69
CA SER A 31 3.54 2.87 -6.49
C SER A 31 2.51 3.93 -6.85
N LEU A 32 2.81 4.79 -7.83
CA LEU A 32 1.90 5.83 -8.32
C LEU A 32 0.69 5.24 -9.05
N SER A 33 0.89 4.19 -9.86
CA SER A 33 -0.20 3.45 -10.51
C SER A 33 -1.15 2.85 -9.48
N THR A 34 -0.58 2.21 -8.45
CA THR A 34 -1.37 1.65 -7.33
C THR A 34 -2.15 2.75 -6.63
N LEU A 35 -1.56 3.94 -6.44
CA LEU A 35 -2.24 5.10 -5.87
C LEU A 35 -3.45 5.50 -6.72
N SER A 36 -3.29 5.56 -8.04
CA SER A 36 -4.34 5.92 -8.97
C SER A 36 -5.54 4.97 -8.95
N ASP A 37 -5.37 3.69 -8.60
CA ASP A 37 -6.47 2.73 -8.53
C ASP A 37 -7.53 3.07 -7.47
N PHE A 38 -7.11 3.64 -6.34
CA PHE A 38 -8.01 3.99 -5.23
C PHE A 38 -8.13 5.49 -4.98
N TYR A 39 -7.38 6.28 -5.75
CA TYR A 39 -7.31 7.72 -5.62
C TYR A 39 -7.49 8.38 -6.99
N ALA A 40 -8.73 8.34 -7.48
CA ALA A 40 -9.09 8.83 -8.81
C ALA A 40 -9.11 10.37 -8.91
N ASP A 41 -9.48 11.06 -7.83
CA ASP A 41 -9.70 12.51 -7.85
C ASP A 41 -8.50 13.30 -7.30
N ASN A 42 -7.81 14.05 -8.17
CA ASN A 42 -6.73 14.94 -7.76
C ASN A 42 -7.24 16.36 -7.42
N ASN A 43 -8.04 16.46 -6.36
CA ASN A 43 -8.53 17.75 -5.84
C ASN A 43 -7.89 18.10 -4.47
N PRO A 44 -7.93 19.37 -4.02
CA PRO A 44 -7.29 19.79 -2.76
C PRO A 44 -7.81 19.04 -1.52
N HIS A 45 -9.11 18.72 -1.49
CA HIS A 45 -9.71 17.97 -0.40
C HIS A 45 -9.17 16.55 -0.34
N ALA A 46 -9.16 15.86 -1.47
CA ALA A 46 -8.58 14.53 -1.60
C ALA A 46 -7.11 14.57 -1.18
N ARG A 47 -6.33 15.59 -1.58
CA ARG A 47 -4.87 15.64 -1.30
C ARG A 47 -4.59 15.77 0.19
N ARG A 48 -5.40 16.55 0.90
CA ARG A 48 -5.33 16.68 2.36
C ARG A 48 -5.67 15.37 3.08
N ASN A 49 -6.53 14.54 2.50
CA ASN A 49 -7.00 13.30 3.10
C ASN A 49 -6.26 12.04 2.63
N LEU A 50 -5.30 12.15 1.71
CA LEU A 50 -4.62 11.01 1.08
C LEU A 50 -4.06 10.01 2.11
N ARG A 51 -3.41 10.53 3.16
CA ARG A 51 -2.86 9.70 4.23
C ARG A 51 -3.94 8.86 4.93
N SER A 52 -5.03 9.49 5.35
CA SER A 52 -6.13 8.81 6.05
C SER A 52 -6.80 7.76 5.16
N ILE A 53 -6.94 8.03 3.86
CA ILE A 53 -7.50 7.07 2.89
C ILE A 53 -6.59 5.84 2.78
N ILE A 54 -5.26 6.04 2.66
CA ILE A 54 -4.28 4.95 2.61
C ILE A 54 -4.38 4.10 3.88
N GLU A 55 -4.35 4.74 5.05
CA GLU A 55 -4.42 4.05 6.35
C GLU A 55 -5.72 3.24 6.50
N LYS A 56 -6.87 3.81 6.10
CA LYS A 56 -8.17 3.12 6.13
C LYS A 56 -8.20 1.92 5.17
N ARG A 57 -7.63 2.06 3.97
CA ARG A 57 -7.53 0.95 3.01
C ARG A 57 -6.65 -0.17 3.55
N SER A 58 -5.49 0.16 4.12
CA SER A 58 -4.61 -0.84 4.76
C SER A 58 -5.34 -1.58 5.88
N LEU A 59 -6.11 -0.89 6.71
CA LEU A 59 -6.91 -1.54 7.76
C LEU A 59 -7.96 -2.49 7.16
N SER A 60 -8.68 -2.06 6.12
CA SER A 60 -9.67 -2.89 5.41
C SER A 60 -9.04 -4.18 4.88
N ILE A 61 -7.89 -4.08 4.19
CA ILE A 61 -7.20 -5.25 3.62
C ILE A 61 -6.83 -6.27 4.70
N ASN A 62 -6.35 -5.80 5.86
CA ASN A 62 -6.02 -6.69 6.97
C ASN A 62 -7.28 -7.38 7.52
N HIS A 63 -8.39 -6.64 7.63
CA HIS A 63 -9.65 -7.23 8.07
C HIS A 63 -10.17 -8.28 7.09
N ASP A 64 -10.14 -7.96 5.79
CA ASP A 64 -10.55 -8.87 4.72
C ASP A 64 -9.68 -10.12 4.69
N PHE A 65 -8.37 -9.98 4.91
CA PHE A 65 -7.45 -11.12 5.04
C PHE A 65 -7.81 -12.01 6.23
N LEU A 66 -8.09 -11.45 7.40
CA LEU A 66 -8.48 -12.22 8.58
C LEU A 66 -9.79 -12.97 8.34
N LEU A 67 -10.80 -12.30 7.78
CA LEU A 67 -12.09 -12.90 7.45
C LEU A 67 -11.95 -14.03 6.42
N ALA A 68 -11.16 -13.81 5.35
CA ALA A 68 -10.92 -14.83 4.34
C ALA A 68 -10.14 -16.03 4.91
N SER A 69 -9.30 -15.81 5.92
CA SER A 69 -8.47 -16.86 6.53
C SER A 69 -9.18 -17.64 7.64
N ASP A 70 -10.25 -17.10 8.21
CA ASP A 70 -10.98 -17.66 9.35
C ASP A 70 -11.44 -19.12 9.12
N ALA A 71 -12.03 -19.40 7.97
CA ALA A 71 -12.49 -20.75 7.65
C ALA A 71 -11.34 -21.78 7.57
N ALA A 72 -10.18 -21.35 7.05
CA ALA A 72 -8.99 -22.20 7.00
C ALA A 72 -8.40 -22.42 8.40
N GLN A 73 -8.34 -21.37 9.22
CA GLN A 73 -7.90 -21.45 10.62
C GLN A 73 -8.78 -22.45 11.40
N GLN A 74 -10.10 -22.30 11.34
CA GLN A 74 -11.03 -23.21 12.03
C GLN A 74 -10.92 -24.66 11.54
N ALA A 75 -10.58 -24.88 10.27
CA ALA A 75 -10.36 -26.23 9.76
C ALA A 75 -9.07 -26.85 10.32
N LEU A 76 -8.01 -26.07 10.46
CA LEU A 76 -6.76 -26.51 11.09
C LEU A 76 -6.96 -26.79 12.58
N ASP A 77 -7.67 -25.91 13.29
CA ASP A 77 -7.98 -26.08 14.71
C ASP A 77 -8.73 -27.40 14.96
N ARG A 78 -9.71 -27.75 14.11
CA ARG A 78 -10.42 -29.03 14.20
C ARG A 78 -9.52 -30.24 13.96
N VAL A 79 -8.62 -30.17 12.99
CA VAL A 79 -7.66 -31.26 12.73
C VAL A 79 -6.73 -31.46 13.94
N GLU A 80 -6.26 -30.37 14.53
CA GLU A 80 -5.45 -30.42 15.74
C GLU A 80 -6.22 -31.07 16.91
N GLU A 81 -7.48 -30.67 17.13
CA GLU A 81 -8.35 -31.27 18.14
C GLU A 81 -8.54 -32.77 17.93
N GLU A 82 -8.82 -33.20 16.70
CA GLU A 82 -9.01 -34.62 16.36
C GLU A 82 -7.73 -35.44 16.58
N VAL A 83 -6.57 -34.91 16.20
CA VAL A 83 -5.27 -35.57 16.40
C VAL A 83 -4.94 -35.70 17.88
N ASN A 84 -5.18 -34.64 18.67
CA ASN A 84 -4.96 -34.66 20.10
C ASN A 84 -5.88 -35.68 20.80
N ALA A 85 -7.16 -35.72 20.41
CA ALA A 85 -8.10 -36.70 20.94
C ALA A 85 -7.68 -38.15 20.62
N LEU A 86 -7.13 -38.40 19.43
CA LEU A 86 -6.60 -39.72 19.07
C LEU A 86 -5.38 -40.11 19.91
N ALA A 87 -4.45 -39.17 20.13
CA ALA A 87 -3.27 -39.39 20.97
C ALA A 87 -3.66 -39.73 22.41
N GLU A 88 -4.58 -38.96 23.01
CA GLU A 88 -5.09 -39.21 24.36
C GLU A 88 -5.82 -40.54 24.51
N CYS A 89 -6.48 -41.02 23.45
CA CYS A 89 -7.12 -42.33 23.43
C CYS A 89 -6.10 -43.48 23.39
N CYS A 90 -4.94 -43.28 22.77
CA CYS A 90 -3.90 -44.30 22.63
C CYS A 90 -2.97 -44.41 23.85
N ASP A 91 -2.92 -43.37 24.69
CA ASP A 91 -2.13 -43.33 25.94
C ASP A 91 -2.91 -43.87 27.18
N LYS A 92 -4.12 -44.41 26.99
CA LYS A 92 -4.91 -45.14 28.00
C LYS A 92 -4.92 -46.64 27.73
#